data_AF-A0A521MAX5-F1
#
_entry.id   AF-A0A521MAX5-F1
#
_cell.length_a   1.000
_cell.length_b   1.000
_cell.length_c   1.000
_cell.angle_alpha   90.00
_cell.angle_beta   90.00
_cell.angle_gamma   90.00
#
_symmetry.space_group_name_H-M   'P 1'
#
loop_
_entity.id
_entity.type
_entity.pdbx_description
1 polymer ?
#
loop_
_entity_poly.entity_id
_entity_poly.type
_entity_poly.pdbx_seq_one_letter_code
_entity_poly.pdbx_strand_id
1 'polypeptide(L)'
;MADISSIERRKLERLFRMGSGYVLDFSDRSFSEFFEEHTRRDIDAAVYRERGTSKANRLRGFWAVEGNHLVGKVIQALILYGQAEDCLPDEPGLTDLTKDCWNLGERMLRDTPVAELDSLTATADERDFETVAQHVREAIEKNQPEAALDRLHTFVIKYLRTVCAHRGVEINRDKALHSIFGEYVKRLRDAGLLESLMTERILKSSIS
;
A
#
# COMPACT_ATOMS: atom_id res chain seq x y z
N MET A 1 -2.56 -10.32 -11.38
CA MET A 1 -3.43 -11.46 -11.03
C MET A 1 -3.00 -12.03 -9.70
N ALA A 2 -3.92 -12.16 -8.76
CA ALA A 2 -3.65 -12.73 -7.45
C ALA A 2 -3.72 -14.25 -7.47
N ASP A 3 -2.91 -14.87 -6.61
CA ASP A 3 -2.82 -16.32 -6.43
C ASP A 3 -3.91 -16.79 -5.45
N ILE A 4 -5.11 -17.02 -6.01
CA ILE A 4 -6.27 -17.54 -5.31
C ILE A 4 -6.67 -18.88 -5.94
N SER A 5 -6.54 -19.96 -5.19
CA SER A 5 -7.04 -21.27 -5.59
C SER A 5 -8.58 -21.29 -5.70
N SER A 6 -9.12 -22.25 -6.43
CA SER A 6 -10.58 -22.40 -6.58
C SER A 6 -11.31 -22.61 -5.25
N ILE A 7 -10.66 -23.28 -4.28
CA ILE A 7 -11.20 -23.53 -2.94
C ILE A 7 -11.21 -22.22 -2.12
N GLU A 8 -10.11 -21.49 -2.12
CA GLU A 8 -9.99 -20.19 -1.45
C GLU A 8 -11.02 -19.18 -1.99
N ARG A 9 -11.19 -19.14 -3.32
CA ARG A 9 -12.21 -18.29 -3.95
C ARG A 9 -13.61 -18.62 -3.45
N ARG A 10 -13.96 -19.90 -3.35
CA ARG A 10 -15.28 -20.33 -2.83
C ARG A 10 -15.47 -19.93 -1.37
N LYS A 11 -14.42 -20.00 -0.54
CA LYS A 11 -14.46 -19.54 0.84
C LYS A 11 -14.72 -18.03 0.92
N LEU A 12 -14.00 -17.22 0.14
CA LEU A 12 -14.21 -15.76 0.05
C LEU A 12 -15.61 -15.42 -0.45
N GLU A 13 -16.09 -16.09 -1.51
CA GLU A 13 -17.41 -15.85 -2.05
C GLU A 13 -18.54 -16.19 -1.06
N ARG A 14 -18.34 -17.23 -0.24
CA ARG A 14 -19.25 -17.58 0.84
C ARG A 14 -19.21 -16.53 1.95
N LEU A 15 -18.01 -16.16 2.41
CA LEU A 15 -17.80 -15.17 3.47
C LEU A 15 -18.36 -13.80 3.10
N PHE A 16 -18.20 -13.36 1.85
CA PHE A 16 -18.70 -12.06 1.40
C PHE A 16 -20.11 -12.10 0.77
N ARG A 17 -20.83 -13.23 0.91
CA ARG A 17 -22.22 -13.40 0.45
C ARG A 17 -22.40 -13.13 -1.05
N MET A 18 -21.46 -13.57 -1.88
CA MET A 18 -21.36 -13.24 -3.31
C MET A 18 -22.25 -14.08 -4.25
N GLY A 19 -23.05 -14.99 -3.72
CA GLY A 19 -23.86 -15.93 -4.52
C GLY A 19 -24.92 -15.26 -5.40
N SER A 20 -25.43 -14.09 -5.00
CA SER A 20 -26.48 -13.35 -5.70
C SER A 20 -25.97 -12.13 -6.49
N GLY A 21 -24.66 -11.93 -6.57
CA GLY A 21 -24.05 -10.76 -7.23
C GLY A 21 -23.78 -9.56 -6.31
N TYR A 22 -24.21 -9.64 -5.04
CA TYR A 22 -23.91 -8.66 -4.00
C TYR A 22 -22.56 -8.96 -3.34
N VAL A 23 -22.06 -8.01 -2.56
CA VAL A 23 -20.87 -8.18 -1.69
C VAL A 23 -21.26 -7.55 -0.36
N LEU A 24 -21.37 -8.36 0.69
CA LEU A 24 -21.87 -7.93 2.00
C LEU A 24 -23.16 -7.09 1.86
N ASP A 25 -23.26 -5.97 2.56
CA ASP A 25 -24.36 -5.00 2.53
C ASP A 25 -24.05 -3.74 1.69
N PHE A 26 -22.97 -3.76 0.89
CA PHE A 26 -22.57 -2.60 0.10
C PHE A 26 -23.62 -2.21 -0.97
N SER A 27 -23.87 -0.91 -1.06
CA SER A 27 -24.46 -0.28 -2.25
C SER A 27 -23.40 -0.13 -3.36
N ASP A 28 -23.80 0.13 -4.60
CA ASP A 28 -22.80 0.34 -5.67
C ASP A 28 -21.91 1.56 -5.40
N ARG A 29 -22.48 2.61 -4.79
CA ARG A 29 -21.74 3.80 -4.38
C ARG A 29 -20.72 3.50 -3.28
N SER A 30 -21.18 2.92 -2.17
CA SER A 30 -20.29 2.63 -1.03
C SER A 30 -19.23 1.58 -1.38
N PHE A 31 -19.55 0.66 -2.30
CA PHE A 31 -18.57 -0.28 -2.84
C PHE A 31 -17.47 0.44 -3.63
N SER A 32 -17.83 1.42 -4.48
CA SER A 32 -16.83 2.22 -5.20
C SER A 32 -15.95 3.04 -4.25
N GLU A 33 -16.58 3.73 -3.30
CA GLU A 33 -15.87 4.54 -2.29
C GLU A 33 -14.90 3.68 -1.47
N PHE A 34 -15.31 2.47 -1.06
CA PHE A 34 -14.46 1.53 -0.33
C PHE A 34 -13.18 1.18 -1.10
N PHE A 35 -13.28 0.88 -2.39
CA PHE A 35 -12.11 0.53 -3.20
C PHE A 35 -11.19 1.72 -3.42
N GLU A 36 -11.74 2.92 -3.61
CA GLU A 36 -10.96 4.13 -3.76
C GLU A 36 -10.20 4.48 -2.48
N GLU A 37 -10.82 4.34 -1.31
CA GLU A 37 -10.18 4.58 -0.01
C GLU A 37 -9.03 3.60 0.28
N HIS A 38 -9.26 2.30 0.01
CA HIS A 38 -8.34 1.24 0.42
C HIS A 38 -7.25 0.96 -0.63
N THR A 39 -7.51 1.22 -1.91
CA THR A 39 -6.61 0.85 -3.01
C THR A 39 -6.34 1.97 -4.01
N ARG A 40 -7.06 3.10 -3.93
CA ARG A 40 -7.06 4.17 -4.94
C ARG A 40 -7.40 3.66 -6.35
N ARG A 41 -8.19 2.59 -6.44
CA ARG A 41 -8.68 2.02 -7.70
C ARG A 41 -10.17 2.28 -7.88
N ASP A 42 -10.52 2.63 -9.11
CA ASP A 42 -11.91 2.68 -9.54
C ASP A 42 -12.40 1.26 -9.88
N ILE A 43 -13.10 0.63 -8.94
CA ILE A 43 -13.67 -0.72 -9.12
C ILE A 43 -14.73 -0.78 -10.23
N ASP A 44 -15.22 0.38 -10.69
CA ASP A 44 -16.13 0.51 -11.83
C ASP A 44 -15.44 0.61 -13.18
N ALA A 45 -14.11 0.66 -13.22
CA ALA A 45 -13.35 0.65 -14.46
C ALA A 45 -13.66 -0.59 -15.32
N ALA A 46 -13.63 -0.41 -16.64
CA ALA A 46 -13.95 -1.47 -17.60
C ALA A 46 -13.09 -2.73 -17.45
N VAL A 47 -11.86 -2.58 -16.95
CA VAL A 47 -10.92 -3.68 -16.69
C VAL A 47 -11.47 -4.73 -15.70
N TYR A 48 -12.34 -4.34 -14.78
CA TYR A 48 -12.91 -5.25 -13.78
C TYR A 48 -14.27 -5.84 -14.20
N ARG A 49 -14.80 -5.46 -15.37
CA ARG A 49 -16.16 -5.82 -15.82
C ARG A 49 -16.21 -7.00 -16.79
N GLU A 50 -15.10 -7.71 -17.02
CA GLU A 50 -15.01 -8.87 -17.92
C GLU A 50 -16.11 -9.91 -17.65
N ARG A 51 -16.45 -10.13 -16.38
CA ARG A 51 -17.45 -11.13 -15.94
C ARG A 51 -18.85 -10.55 -15.73
N GLY A 52 -19.07 -9.28 -16.03
CA GLY A 52 -20.31 -8.55 -15.82
C GLY A 52 -20.19 -7.38 -14.84
N THR A 53 -21.31 -6.70 -14.58
CA THR A 53 -21.35 -5.39 -13.88
C THR A 53 -21.74 -5.47 -12.40
N SER A 54 -22.13 -6.65 -11.90
CA SER A 54 -22.46 -6.81 -10.48
C SER A 54 -21.25 -6.57 -9.58
N LYS A 55 -21.46 -6.18 -8.32
CA LYS A 55 -20.38 -5.98 -7.33
C LYS A 55 -19.50 -7.22 -7.19
N ALA A 56 -20.14 -8.40 -7.11
CA ALA A 56 -19.41 -9.65 -7.01
C ALA A 56 -18.57 -9.92 -8.27
N ASN A 57 -19.06 -9.60 -9.47
CA ASN A 57 -18.30 -9.79 -10.70
C ASN A 57 -17.16 -8.79 -10.83
N ARG A 58 -17.36 -7.53 -10.41
CA ARG A 58 -16.29 -6.54 -10.30
C ARG A 58 -15.21 -6.98 -9.31
N LEU A 59 -15.60 -7.51 -8.14
CA LEU A 59 -14.65 -8.06 -7.16
C LEU A 59 -13.86 -9.26 -7.72
N ARG A 60 -14.52 -10.17 -8.45
CA ARG A 60 -13.84 -11.28 -9.15
C ARG A 60 -12.88 -10.76 -10.23
N GLY A 61 -13.26 -9.71 -10.95
CA GLY A 61 -12.40 -9.02 -11.91
C GLY A 61 -11.17 -8.41 -11.24
N PHE A 62 -11.36 -7.76 -10.10
CA PHE A 62 -10.27 -7.20 -9.29
C PHE A 62 -9.26 -8.30 -8.89
N TRP A 63 -9.73 -9.45 -8.39
CA TRP A 63 -8.86 -10.59 -8.08
C TRP A 63 -8.08 -11.12 -9.29
N ALA A 64 -8.67 -11.06 -10.48
CA ALA A 64 -8.04 -11.53 -11.72
C ALA A 64 -7.00 -10.53 -12.26
N VAL A 65 -7.25 -9.23 -12.11
CA VAL A 65 -6.39 -8.18 -12.67
C VAL A 65 -5.26 -7.83 -11.72
N GLU A 66 -5.56 -7.52 -10.46
CA GLU A 66 -4.60 -6.93 -9.51
C GLU A 66 -3.63 -7.96 -8.90
N GLY A 67 -2.58 -7.47 -8.26
CA GLY A 67 -1.55 -8.27 -7.58
C GLY A 67 -1.97 -8.76 -6.19
N ASN A 68 -1.19 -9.71 -5.64
CA ASN A 68 -1.42 -10.28 -4.32
C ASN A 68 -1.55 -9.23 -3.21
N HIS A 69 -0.71 -8.18 -3.24
CA HIS A 69 -0.71 -7.16 -2.21
C HIS A 69 -2.06 -6.41 -2.10
N LEU A 70 -2.53 -5.84 -3.22
CA LEU A 70 -3.80 -5.11 -3.25
C LEU A 70 -4.99 -6.03 -2.93
N VAL A 71 -4.96 -7.26 -3.43
CA VAL A 71 -6.02 -8.23 -3.18
C VAL A 71 -6.05 -8.68 -1.72
N GLY A 72 -4.90 -8.98 -1.12
CA GLY A 72 -4.78 -9.32 0.30
C GLY A 72 -5.28 -8.20 1.20
N LYS A 73 -4.92 -6.95 0.88
CA LYS A 73 -5.39 -5.76 1.60
C LYS A 73 -6.91 -5.61 1.56
N VAL A 74 -7.52 -5.74 0.37
CA VAL A 74 -8.98 -5.67 0.20
C VAL A 74 -9.68 -6.79 0.95
N ILE A 75 -9.16 -8.02 0.89
CA ILE A 75 -9.75 -9.17 1.61
C ILE A 75 -9.81 -8.87 3.12
N GLN A 76 -8.71 -8.42 3.72
CA GLN A 76 -8.68 -8.10 5.16
C GLN A 76 -9.62 -6.94 5.49
N ALA A 77 -9.61 -5.87 4.68
CA ALA A 77 -10.50 -4.72 4.89
C ALA A 77 -11.98 -5.10 4.82
N LEU A 78 -12.38 -5.96 3.87
CA LEU A 78 -13.75 -6.46 3.76
C LEU A 78 -14.14 -7.34 4.96
N ILE A 79 -13.22 -8.15 5.48
CA ILE A 79 -13.46 -8.94 6.69
C ILE A 79 -13.70 -8.03 7.89
N LEU A 80 -12.84 -7.03 8.10
CA LEU A 80 -12.97 -6.08 9.20
C LEU A 80 -14.28 -5.28 9.09
N TYR A 81 -14.62 -4.81 7.90
CA TYR A 81 -15.89 -4.14 7.63
C TYR A 81 -17.08 -5.05 7.95
N GLY A 82 -17.05 -6.30 7.48
CA GLY A 82 -18.10 -7.26 7.74
C GLY A 82 -18.30 -7.57 9.22
N GLN A 83 -17.22 -7.59 10.00
CA GLN A 83 -17.27 -7.75 11.46
C GLN A 83 -17.81 -6.51 12.17
N ALA A 84 -17.44 -5.31 11.71
CA ALA A 84 -17.85 -4.05 12.31
C ALA A 84 -19.35 -3.75 12.07
N GLU A 85 -19.84 -4.03 10.86
CA GLU A 85 -21.24 -3.80 10.47
C GLU A 85 -22.14 -5.03 10.70
N ASP A 86 -21.60 -6.10 11.28
CA ASP A 86 -22.30 -7.36 11.56
C ASP A 86 -23.04 -7.93 10.32
N CYS A 87 -22.41 -7.82 9.15
CA CYS A 87 -23.00 -8.20 7.86
C CYS A 87 -22.40 -9.48 7.25
N LEU A 88 -21.54 -10.17 8.02
CA LEU A 88 -21.04 -11.51 7.69
C LEU A 88 -22.15 -12.58 7.74
N PRO A 89 -21.96 -13.74 7.10
CA PRO A 89 -22.94 -14.83 7.12
C PRO A 89 -23.09 -15.39 8.54
N ASP A 90 -24.32 -15.52 9.03
CA ASP A 90 -24.59 -16.24 10.28
C ASP A 90 -24.72 -17.74 9.98
N GLU A 91 -23.60 -18.46 10.03
CA GLU A 91 -23.55 -19.90 9.75
C GLU A 91 -22.62 -20.68 10.70
N PRO A 92 -22.92 -21.97 10.96
CA PRO A 92 -22.01 -22.82 11.73
C PRO A 92 -20.64 -22.90 11.06
N GLY A 93 -19.59 -22.57 11.82
CA GLY A 93 -18.20 -22.56 11.32
C GLY A 93 -17.76 -21.22 10.71
N LEU A 94 -18.54 -20.14 10.84
CA LEU A 94 -18.14 -18.80 10.39
C LEU A 94 -16.77 -18.39 10.96
N THR A 95 -16.50 -18.67 12.23
CA THR A 95 -15.23 -18.33 12.88
C THR A 95 -14.03 -18.96 12.16
N ASP A 96 -14.16 -20.21 11.72
CA ASP A 96 -13.09 -20.92 11.00
C ASP A 96 -12.98 -20.43 9.56
N LEU A 97 -14.12 -20.16 8.90
CA LEU A 97 -14.15 -19.57 7.56
C LEU A 97 -13.48 -18.19 7.52
N THR A 98 -13.78 -17.34 8.49
CA THR A 98 -13.20 -16.00 8.65
C THR A 98 -11.70 -16.09 8.90
N LYS A 99 -11.25 -16.99 9.78
CA LYS A 99 -9.82 -17.25 10.03
C LYS A 99 -9.10 -17.73 8.77
N ASP A 100 -9.68 -18.65 8.03
CA ASP A 100 -9.10 -19.16 6.78
C ASP A 100 -8.93 -18.04 5.75
N CYS A 101 -9.93 -17.18 5.59
CA CYS A 101 -9.88 -16.05 4.66
C CYS A 101 -8.92 -14.95 5.14
N TRP A 102 -8.83 -14.73 6.45
CA TRP A 102 -7.85 -13.82 7.04
C TRP A 102 -6.41 -14.27 6.77
N ASN A 103 -6.12 -15.55 7.03
CA ASN A 103 -4.81 -16.16 6.79
C ASN A 103 -4.43 -16.13 5.31
N LEU A 104 -5.40 -16.29 4.40
CA LEU A 104 -5.19 -16.09 2.97
C LEU A 104 -4.74 -14.65 2.67
N GLY A 105 -5.43 -13.64 3.23
CA GLY A 105 -5.04 -12.24 3.09
C GLY A 105 -3.62 -11.97 3.63
N GLU A 106 -3.29 -12.50 4.80
CA GLU A 106 -1.93 -12.41 5.37
C GLU A 106 -0.88 -13.06 4.48
N ARG A 107 -1.16 -14.27 3.96
CA ARG A 107 -0.25 -14.97 3.05
C ARG A 107 0.04 -14.10 1.83
N MET A 108 -0.99 -13.52 1.22
CA MET A 108 -0.84 -12.67 0.04
C MET A 108 0.01 -11.42 0.30
N LEU A 109 -0.13 -10.83 1.49
CA LEU A 109 0.68 -9.70 1.91
C LEU A 109 2.15 -10.11 2.14
N ARG A 110 2.40 -11.33 2.64
CA ARG A 110 3.77 -11.85 2.90
C ARG A 110 4.47 -12.44 1.67
N ASP A 111 3.76 -13.11 0.78
CA ASP A 111 4.29 -13.80 -0.41
C ASP A 111 4.49 -12.85 -1.61
N THR A 112 4.46 -11.54 -1.40
CA THR A 112 4.72 -10.59 -2.48
C THR A 112 6.24 -10.55 -2.77
N PRO A 113 6.74 -11.08 -3.90
CA PRO A 113 8.08 -10.78 -4.35
C PRO A 113 8.19 -9.27 -4.59
N VAL A 114 9.34 -8.71 -4.22
CA VAL A 114 9.74 -7.30 -4.30
C VAL A 114 9.66 -6.77 -5.75
N ALA A 115 8.46 -6.60 -6.29
CA ALA A 115 8.21 -6.23 -7.69
C ALA A 115 7.10 -5.19 -7.88
N GLU A 116 6.58 -4.59 -6.81
CA GLU A 116 5.74 -3.38 -6.87
C GLU A 116 6.49 -2.16 -6.27
N LEU A 117 7.77 -2.00 -6.63
CA LEU A 117 8.56 -0.79 -6.33
C LEU A 117 8.31 0.35 -7.32
N ASP A 118 7.67 0.06 -8.46
CA ASP A 118 7.36 1.03 -9.51
C ASP A 118 6.02 1.75 -9.30
N SER A 119 5.19 1.31 -8.34
CA SER A 119 3.92 1.96 -7.98
C SER A 119 4.03 2.92 -6.79
N LEU A 120 5.25 3.29 -6.37
CA LEU A 120 5.47 4.44 -5.49
C LEU A 120 5.21 5.72 -6.29
N THR A 121 3.93 5.93 -6.61
CA THR A 121 3.42 7.20 -7.12
C THR A 121 3.66 8.26 -6.07
N ALA A 122 4.27 9.35 -6.49
CA ALA A 122 4.61 10.51 -5.69
C ALA A 122 3.36 11.18 -5.09
N THR A 123 2.90 10.68 -3.97
CA THR A 123 2.21 11.46 -2.94
C THR A 123 2.74 10.95 -1.61
N ALA A 124 3.37 11.84 -0.85
CA ALA A 124 3.85 11.58 0.49
C ALA A 124 2.67 11.24 1.42
N ASP A 125 2.24 9.98 1.42
CA ASP A 125 1.32 9.45 2.41
C ASP A 125 2.12 8.67 3.46
N GLU A 126 1.77 8.84 4.73
CA GLU A 126 2.31 8.12 5.89
C GLU A 126 2.28 6.58 5.71
N ARG A 127 1.43 6.08 4.81
CA ARG A 127 1.29 4.64 4.50
C ARG A 127 2.50 4.07 3.74
N ASP A 128 3.22 4.88 2.97
CA ASP A 128 4.46 4.45 2.31
C ASP A 128 5.59 4.26 3.34
N PHE A 129 5.56 5.03 4.43
CA PHE A 129 6.54 4.94 5.51
C PHE A 129 6.37 3.63 6.30
N GLU A 130 5.13 3.27 6.62
CA GLU A 130 4.83 2.07 7.40
C GLU A 130 5.17 0.79 6.62
N THR A 131 4.90 0.78 5.32
CA THR A 131 5.23 -0.33 4.41
C THR A 131 6.75 -0.55 4.32
N VAL A 132 7.52 0.53 4.17
CA VAL A 132 8.98 0.42 4.07
C VAL A 132 9.61 0.06 5.42
N ALA A 133 9.10 0.61 6.53
CA ALA A 133 9.54 0.23 7.87
C ALA A 133 9.28 -1.26 8.14
N GLN A 134 8.14 -1.79 7.69
CA GLN A 134 7.83 -3.21 7.78
C GLN A 134 8.82 -4.06 6.96
N HIS A 135 9.17 -3.64 5.74
CA HIS A 135 10.16 -4.35 4.92
C HIS A 135 11.57 -4.33 5.50
N VAL A 136 11.97 -3.24 6.18
CA VAL A 136 13.25 -3.19 6.89
C VAL A 136 13.23 -4.16 8.07
N ARG A 137 12.16 -4.19 8.87
CA ARG A 137 12.00 -5.14 9.97
C ARG A 137 12.05 -6.60 9.49
N GLU A 138 11.33 -6.93 8.42
CA GLU A 138 11.32 -8.29 7.87
C GLU A 138 12.68 -8.73 7.32
N ALA A 139 13.45 -7.82 6.72
CA ALA A 139 14.82 -8.13 6.30
C ALA A 139 15.73 -8.41 7.50
N ILE A 140 15.55 -7.67 8.59
CA ILE A 140 16.30 -7.89 9.84
C ILE A 140 15.90 -9.24 10.47
N GLU A 141 14.61 -9.55 10.56
CA GLU A 141 14.10 -10.81 11.11
C GLU A 141 14.53 -12.04 10.30
N LYS A 142 14.61 -11.92 8.97
CA LYS A 142 15.10 -12.98 8.07
C LYS A 142 16.63 -13.07 8.01
N ASN A 143 17.34 -12.29 8.83
CA ASN A 143 18.80 -12.24 8.90
C ASN A 143 19.46 -11.86 7.55
N GLN A 144 18.87 -10.91 6.84
CA GLN A 144 19.32 -10.38 5.54
C GLN A 144 19.78 -8.92 5.68
N PRO A 145 20.95 -8.65 6.28
CA PRO A 145 21.39 -7.28 6.60
C PRO A 145 21.66 -6.43 5.35
N GLU A 146 22.15 -7.03 4.25
CA GLU A 146 22.38 -6.33 2.99
C GLU A 146 21.08 -5.82 2.37
N ALA A 147 20.04 -6.66 2.37
CA ALA A 147 18.71 -6.28 1.89
C ALA A 147 18.05 -5.23 2.78
N ALA A 148 18.26 -5.30 4.11
CA ALA A 148 17.78 -4.28 5.03
C ALA A 148 18.43 -2.91 4.75
N LEU A 149 19.75 -2.90 4.54
CA LEU A 149 20.52 -1.70 4.23
C LEU A 149 20.11 -1.09 2.90
N ASP A 150 19.96 -1.89 1.84
CA ASP A 150 19.54 -1.39 0.53
C ASP A 150 18.13 -0.77 0.54
N ARG A 151 17.21 -1.38 1.30
CA ARG A 151 15.85 -0.86 1.51
C ARG A 151 15.87 0.47 2.27
N LEU A 152 16.66 0.55 3.33
CA LEU A 152 16.82 1.76 4.13
C LEU A 152 17.46 2.90 3.32
N HIS A 153 18.47 2.57 2.51
CA HIS A 153 19.11 3.51 1.60
C HIS A 153 18.13 4.06 0.56
N THR A 154 17.37 3.18 -0.11
CA THR A 154 16.36 3.57 -1.10
C THR A 154 15.29 4.47 -0.48
N PHE A 155 14.85 4.13 0.73
CA PHE A 155 13.90 4.94 1.49
C PHE A 155 14.42 6.34 1.77
N VAL A 156 15.61 6.45 2.38
CA VAL A 156 16.21 7.73 2.78
C VAL A 156 16.41 8.62 1.54
N ILE A 157 16.88 8.07 0.43
CA ILE A 157 17.04 8.82 -0.83
C ILE A 157 15.70 9.34 -1.34
N LYS A 158 14.67 8.49 -1.41
CA LYS A 158 13.35 8.91 -1.91
C LYS A 158 12.73 9.97 -1.00
N TYR A 159 12.78 9.77 0.32
CA TYR A 159 12.27 10.73 1.29
C TYR A 159 12.93 12.11 1.15
N LEU A 160 14.27 12.14 1.14
CA LEU A 160 15.01 13.38 1.00
C LEU A 160 14.73 14.07 -0.33
N ARG A 161 14.64 13.30 -1.42
CA ARG A 161 14.21 13.84 -2.71
C ARG A 161 12.82 14.48 -2.60
N THR A 162 11.82 13.79 -2.07
CA THR A 162 10.47 14.35 -1.93
C THR A 162 10.43 15.63 -1.11
N VAL A 163 11.12 15.67 0.04
CA VAL A 163 11.19 16.86 0.90
C VAL A 163 11.85 18.05 0.18
N CYS A 164 12.90 17.78 -0.60
CA CYS A 164 13.59 18.81 -1.37
C CYS A 164 12.76 19.30 -2.55
N ALA A 165 12.03 18.41 -3.25
CA ALA A 165 11.13 18.77 -4.35
C ALA A 165 10.01 19.71 -3.88
N HIS A 166 9.41 19.44 -2.72
CA HIS A 166 8.35 20.29 -2.15
C HIS A 166 8.82 21.72 -1.86
N ARG A 167 10.14 21.93 -1.71
CA ARG A 167 10.74 23.28 -1.53
C ARG A 167 11.38 23.84 -2.81
N GLY A 168 11.04 23.24 -3.96
CA GLY A 168 11.46 23.71 -5.29
C GLY A 168 12.94 23.45 -5.59
N VAL A 169 13.56 22.45 -4.97
CA VAL A 169 14.89 21.97 -5.35
C VAL A 169 14.74 21.06 -6.57
N GLU A 170 15.54 21.28 -7.60
CA GLU A 170 15.48 20.50 -8.83
C GLU A 170 16.19 19.15 -8.63
N ILE A 171 15.44 18.07 -8.84
CA ILE A 171 15.91 16.70 -8.58
C ILE A 171 16.16 16.01 -9.89
N ASN A 172 17.41 15.63 -10.13
CA ASN A 172 17.79 14.74 -11.20
C ASN A 172 18.18 13.37 -10.60
N ARG A 173 17.86 12.27 -11.30
CA ARG A 173 18.26 10.90 -10.92
C ARG A 173 19.77 10.77 -10.73
N ASP A 174 20.56 11.51 -11.53
CA ASP A 174 22.03 11.48 -11.50
C ASP A 174 22.64 12.41 -10.43
N LYS A 175 21.82 13.23 -9.75
CA LYS A 175 22.30 14.18 -8.75
C LYS A 175 22.54 13.46 -7.43
N ALA A 176 23.76 13.59 -6.91
CA ALA A 176 24.15 12.99 -5.65
C ALA A 176 23.37 13.61 -4.48
N LEU A 177 23.12 12.79 -3.45
CA LEU A 177 22.28 13.17 -2.30
C LEU A 177 22.83 14.39 -1.56
N HIS A 178 24.16 14.46 -1.36
CA HIS A 178 24.81 15.58 -0.70
C HIS A 178 24.61 16.91 -1.45
N SER A 179 24.57 16.87 -2.79
CA SER A 179 24.31 18.06 -3.62
C SER A 179 22.87 18.55 -3.46
N ILE A 180 21.90 17.63 -3.44
CA ILE A 180 20.48 17.92 -3.19
C ILE A 180 20.30 18.55 -1.80
N PHE A 181 20.97 17.99 -0.79
CA PHE A 181 20.94 18.48 0.58
C PHE A 181 21.57 19.88 0.71
N GLY A 182 22.68 20.13 0.02
CA GLY A 182 23.33 21.45 -0.01
C GLY A 182 22.43 22.53 -0.62
N GLU A 183 21.71 22.20 -1.69
CA GLU A 183 20.72 23.11 -2.29
C GLU A 183 19.52 23.34 -1.37
N TYR A 184 19.06 22.31 -0.69
CA TYR A 184 18.00 22.43 0.32
C TYR A 184 18.39 23.37 1.47
N VAL A 185 19.60 23.23 2.04
CA VAL A 185 20.11 24.12 3.09
C VAL A 185 20.28 25.55 2.58
N LYS A 186 20.72 25.73 1.33
CA LYS A 186 20.80 27.06 0.70
C LYS A 186 19.42 27.71 0.60
N ARG A 187 18.40 26.96 0.13
CA ARG A 187 17.02 27.45 0.06
C ARG A 187 16.41 27.76 1.43
N LEU A 188 16.71 26.97 2.46
CA LEU A 188 16.29 27.26 3.83
C LEU A 188 16.84 28.59 4.35
N ARG A 189 18.09 28.91 3.98
CA ARG A 189 18.74 30.18 4.30
C ARG A 189 18.12 31.34 3.54
N ASP A 190 17.95 31.19 2.23
CA ASP A 190 17.38 32.24 1.37
C ASP A 190 15.91 32.55 1.74
N ALA A 191 15.18 31.57 2.25
CA ALA A 191 13.82 31.72 2.77
C ALA A 191 13.74 32.29 4.20
N GLY A 192 14.88 32.55 4.86
CA GLY A 192 14.91 33.10 6.23
C GLY A 192 14.42 32.15 7.32
N LEU A 193 14.31 30.84 7.03
CA LEU A 193 13.78 29.84 7.97
C LEU A 193 14.84 29.29 8.94
N LEU A 194 16.08 29.77 8.83
CA LEU A 194 17.17 29.42 9.74
C LEU A 194 17.38 30.55 10.74
N GLU A 195 16.95 30.32 11.98
CA GLU A 195 17.03 31.30 13.06
C GLU A 195 18.47 31.54 13.57
N SER A 196 19.39 30.59 13.35
CA SER A 196 20.75 30.65 13.88
C SER A 196 21.80 30.23 12.85
N LEU A 197 22.90 30.99 12.81
CA LEU A 197 24.13 30.66 12.09
C LEU A 197 24.72 29.31 12.53
N MET A 198 24.44 28.88 13.76
CA MET A 198 24.90 27.58 14.26
C MET A 198 24.14 26.43 13.59
N THR A 199 22.83 26.57 13.37
CA THR A 199 22.00 25.58 12.67
C THR A 199 22.48 25.37 11.24
N GLU A 200 22.87 26.44 10.53
CA GLU A 200 23.43 26.35 9.19
C GLU A 200 24.76 25.58 9.17
N ARG A 201 25.65 25.84 10.14
CA ARG A 201 26.95 25.16 10.24
C ARG A 201 26.79 23.67 10.51
N ILE A 202 25.90 23.30 11.43
CA ILE A 202 25.60 21.90 11.75
C ILE A 202 25.07 21.18 10.50
N LEU A 203 24.08 21.77 9.83
CA LEU A 203 23.50 21.19 8.62
C LEU A 203 24.54 21.00 7.51
N LYS A 204 25.46 21.95 7.31
CA LYS A 204 26.56 21.81 6.34
C LYS A 204 27.58 20.73 6.72
N SER A 205 27.93 20.61 8.01
CA SER A 205 28.90 19.59 8.47
C SER A 205 28.35 18.16 8.38
N SER A 206 27.03 17.97 8.49
CA SER A 206 26.40 16.65 8.40
C SER A 206 26.25 16.12 6.97
N ILE A 207 26.57 16.93 5.97
CA ILE A 207 26.48 16.61 4.53
C ILE A 207 27.85 16.22 3.95
N SER A 208 28.94 16.54 4.66
CA SER A 208 30.32 16.41 4.19
C SER A 208 30.99 15.10 4.57
#